data_AF-A0A7Y0X4G5-F1
#
_entry.id   AF-A0A7Y0X4G5-F1
#
_cell.length_a   1.000
_cell.length_b   1.000
_cell.length_c   1.000
_cell.angle_alpha   90.00
_cell.angle_beta   90.00
_cell.angle_gamma   90.00
#
_symmetry.space_group_name_H-M   'P 1'
#
loop_
_entity.id
_entity.type
_entity.pdbx_description
1 polymer ?
#
loop_
_entity_poly.entity_id
_entity_poly.type
_entity_poly.pdbx_seq_one_letter_code
_entity_poly.pdbx_strand_id
1 'polypeptide(L)'
;LLTDGPKHRRAFIDWGVFHTEPAFYQAWGRFKRLNKQRNALLKTANSYRELSYWDQEMAGLAENISQWRASYIEQMKTVAETICQTFL
;
A
#
# COMPACT_ATOMS: atom_id res chain seq x y z
N LEU A 1 11.56 -8.03 9.40
CA LEU A 1 10.73 -6.83 9.71
C LEU A 1 11.55 -5.71 10.37
N LEU A 2 12.24 -5.98 11.48
CA LEU A 2 13.00 -4.98 12.25
C LEU A 2 14.35 -4.60 11.64
N THR A 3 14.98 -5.54 10.93
CA THR A 3 16.30 -5.36 10.28
C THR A 3 16.21 -5.18 8.77
N ASP A 4 15.08 -5.56 8.17
CA ASP A 4 14.91 -5.52 6.71
C ASP A 4 14.51 -4.15 6.18
N GLY A 5 14.91 -3.86 4.94
CA GLY A 5 14.58 -2.61 4.25
C GLY A 5 13.10 -2.41 3.91
N PRO A 6 12.71 -1.21 3.42
CA PRO A 6 11.31 -0.81 3.20
C PRO A 6 10.48 -1.74 2.30
N LYS A 7 11.13 -2.42 1.34
CA LYS A 7 10.46 -3.39 0.45
C LYS A 7 9.88 -4.57 1.23
N HIS A 8 10.66 -5.17 2.12
CA HIS A 8 10.24 -6.32 2.91
C HIS A 8 9.18 -5.93 3.94
N ARG A 9 9.33 -4.76 4.59
CA ARG A 9 8.32 -4.24 5.53
C ARG A 9 6.96 -4.03 4.85
N ARG A 10 6.94 -3.44 3.65
CA ARG A 10 5.69 -3.30 2.87
C ARG A 10 5.10 -4.64 2.48
N ALA A 11 5.92 -5.60 2.05
CA ALA A 11 5.42 -6.94 1.70
C ALA A 11 4.78 -7.65 2.90
N PHE A 12 5.39 -7.53 4.09
CA PHE A 12 4.83 -8.06 5.33
C PHE A 12 3.48 -7.43 5.66
N ILE A 13 3.39 -6.09 5.63
CA ILE A 13 2.13 -5.36 5.89
C ILE A 13 1.07 -5.74 4.85
N ASP A 14 1.43 -5.75 3.57
CA ASP A 14 0.51 -6.08 2.47
C ASP A 14 -0.06 -7.50 2.63
N TRP A 15 0.74 -8.44 3.12
CA TRP A 15 0.29 -9.80 3.40
C TRP A 15 -0.69 -9.84 4.58
N GLY A 16 -0.41 -9.09 5.65
CA GLY A 16 -1.32 -8.95 6.78
C GLY A 16 -2.67 -8.37 6.39
N VAL A 17 -2.66 -7.26 5.63
CA VAL A 17 -3.89 -6.61 5.14
C VAL A 17 -4.66 -7.50 4.18
N PHE A 18 -3.96 -8.25 3.31
CA PHE A 18 -4.61 -9.21 2.41
C PHE A 18 -5.50 -10.22 3.14
N HIS A 19 -5.11 -10.64 4.34
CA HIS A 19 -5.89 -11.59 5.13
C HIS A 19 -7.06 -10.96 5.89
N THR A 20 -7.03 -9.64 6.14
CA THR A 20 -8.06 -8.94 6.92
C THR A 20 -9.03 -8.13 6.08
N GLU A 21 -8.64 -7.72 4.87
CA GLU A 21 -9.44 -6.88 3.98
C GLU A 21 -9.61 -7.54 2.60
N PRO A 22 -10.79 -8.13 2.31
CA PRO A 22 -11.06 -8.81 1.05
C PRO A 22 -10.86 -7.93 -0.20
N ALA A 23 -11.14 -6.62 -0.12
CA ALA A 23 -10.99 -5.71 -1.25
C ALA A 23 -9.53 -5.34 -1.55
N PHE A 24 -8.60 -5.61 -0.64
CA PHE A 24 -7.21 -5.17 -0.71
C PHE A 24 -6.51 -5.68 -1.97
N TYR A 25 -6.62 -6.98 -2.26
CA TYR A 25 -5.90 -7.59 -3.37
C TYR A 25 -6.29 -6.99 -4.73
N GLN A 26 -7.60 -6.75 -4.90
CA GLN A 26 -8.13 -6.14 -6.13
C GLN A 26 -7.61 -4.71 -6.30
N ALA A 27 -7.69 -3.90 -5.23
CA ALA A 27 -7.22 -2.52 -5.24
C ALA A 27 -5.70 -2.42 -5.47
N TRP A 28 -4.92 -3.23 -4.74
CA TRP A 28 -3.46 -3.30 -4.86
C TRP A 28 -3.01 -3.77 -6.25
N GLY A 29 -3.66 -4.81 -6.78
CA GLY A 29 -3.41 -5.30 -8.15
C GLY A 29 -3.70 -4.23 -9.19
N ARG A 30 -4.82 -3.51 -9.06
CA ARG A 30 -5.17 -2.38 -9.94
C ARG A 30 -4.15 -1.25 -9.82
N PHE A 31 -3.79 -0.84 -8.61
CA PHE A 31 -2.81 0.21 -8.37
C PHE A 31 -1.45 -0.10 -9.02
N LYS A 32 -0.94 -1.33 -8.87
CA LYS A 32 0.33 -1.74 -9.51
C LYS A 32 0.27 -1.68 -11.03
N ARG A 33 -0.86 -2.07 -11.64
CA ARG A 33 -1.04 -1.98 -13.10
C ARG A 33 -1.05 -0.53 -13.56
N LEU A 34 -1.86 0.33 -12.93
CA LEU A 34 -1.93 1.75 -13.26
C LEU A 34 -0.57 2.43 -13.08
N ASN A 35 0.13 2.14 -11.99
CA ASN A 35 1.48 2.69 -11.75
C ASN A 35 2.48 2.30 -12.84
N LYS A 36 2.42 1.05 -13.33
CA LYS A 36 3.26 0.61 -14.45
C LYS A 36 2.90 1.33 -15.75
N GLN A 37 1.60 1.48 -16.04
CA GLN A 37 1.11 2.20 -17.22
C GLN A 37 1.51 3.68 -17.19
N ARG A 38 1.31 4.35 -16.05
CA ARG A 38 1.74 5.73 -15.80
C ARG A 38 3.24 5.90 -15.99
N ASN A 39 4.06 5.02 -15.41
CA ASN A 39 5.51 5.09 -15.56
C ASN A 39 5.99 4.84 -16.99
N ALA A 40 5.25 4.08 -17.79
CA ALA A 40 5.52 3.95 -19.21
C ALA A 40 5.15 5.25 -19.96
N LEU A 41 3.96 5.80 -19.67
CA LEU A 41 3.47 7.04 -20.29
C LEU A 41 4.34 8.26 -19.95
N LEU A 42 4.89 8.35 -18.74
CA LEU A 42 5.82 9.40 -18.33
C LEU A 42 7.04 9.54 -19.25
N LYS A 43 7.43 8.47 -19.97
CA LYS A 43 8.58 8.51 -20.89
C LYS A 43 8.26 9.23 -22.21
N THR A 44 6.98 9.36 -22.56
CA THR A 44 6.53 9.87 -23.86
C THR A 44 5.50 11.00 -23.75
N ALA A 45 4.96 11.25 -22.56
CA ALA A 45 3.95 12.28 -22.34
C ALA A 45 4.53 13.67 -22.62
N ASN A 46 3.78 14.48 -23.37
CA ASN A 46 4.17 15.85 -23.69
C ASN A 46 3.43 16.87 -22.82
N SER A 47 2.36 16.44 -22.12
CA SER A 47 1.60 17.29 -21.23
C SER A 47 1.04 16.51 -20.03
N TYR A 48 0.79 17.23 -18.93
CA TYR A 48 0.18 16.65 -17.72
C TYR A 48 -1.24 16.11 -17.96
N ARG A 49 -1.98 16.67 -18.94
CA ARG A 49 -3.35 16.26 -19.27
C ARG A 49 -3.44 14.78 -19.68
N GLU A 50 -2.37 14.23 -20.24
CA GLU A 50 -2.28 12.80 -20.60
C GLU A 50 -2.17 11.90 -19.35
N LEU A 51 -1.65 12.44 -18.24
CA LEU A 51 -1.40 11.72 -16.99
C LEU A 51 -2.55 11.90 -15.98
N SER A 52 -3.28 13.02 -16.04
CA SER A 52 -4.22 13.43 -14.99
C SER A 52 -5.31 12.40 -14.71
N TYR A 53 -5.81 11.71 -15.73
CA TYR A 53 -6.79 10.63 -15.56
C TYR A 53 -6.22 9.46 -14.73
N TRP A 54 -4.98 9.05 -15.00
CA TRP A 54 -4.31 7.98 -14.27
C TRP A 54 -4.03 8.38 -12.82
N ASP A 55 -3.65 9.64 -12.60
CA ASP A 55 -3.40 10.18 -11.26
C ASP A 55 -4.67 10.16 -10.40
N GLN A 56 -5.81 10.56 -10.94
CA GLN A 56 -7.10 10.54 -10.22
C GLN A 56 -7.49 9.12 -9.81
N GLU A 57 -7.43 8.16 -10.74
CA GLU A 57 -7.73 6.77 -10.43
C GLU A 57 -6.74 6.14 -9.44
N MET A 58 -5.46 6.48 -9.56
CA MET A 58 -4.43 6.00 -8.63
C MET A 58 -4.58 6.60 -7.24
N ALA A 59 -4.99 7.87 -7.11
CA ALA A 59 -5.16 8.53 -5.83
C ALA A 59 -6.22 7.84 -4.97
N GLY A 60 -7.39 7.51 -5.54
CA GLY A 60 -8.44 6.80 -4.81
C GLY A 60 -8.00 5.39 -4.36
N LEU A 61 -7.28 4.66 -5.21
CA LEU A 61 -6.74 3.35 -4.84
C LEU A 61 -5.65 3.45 -3.76
N ALA A 62 -4.77 4.45 -3.87
CA ALA A 62 -3.71 4.68 -2.91
C ALA A 62 -4.25 5.05 -1.53
N GLU A 63 -5.30 5.87 -1.49
CA GLU A 63 -5.97 6.25 -0.25
C GLU A 63 -6.55 5.03 0.46
N ASN A 64 -7.33 4.20 -0.23
CA ASN A 64 -7.89 2.96 0.33
C ASN A 64 -6.79 2.02 0.85
N ILE A 65 -5.75 1.78 0.04
CA ILE A 65 -4.60 0.95 0.43
C ILE A 65 -3.90 1.52 1.67
N SER A 66 -3.75 2.84 1.76
CA SER A 66 -3.08 3.50 2.88
C SER A 66 -3.90 3.40 4.16
N GLN A 67 -5.22 3.60 4.09
CA GLN A 67 -6.13 3.46 5.21
C GLN A 67 -6.14 2.02 5.76
N TRP A 68 -6.23 1.01 4.90
CA TRP A 68 -6.20 -0.38 5.34
C TRP A 68 -4.87 -0.77 5.98
N ARG A 69 -3.75 -0.32 5.41
CA ARG A 69 -2.41 -0.52 6.01
C ARG A 69 -2.30 0.15 7.37
N ALA A 70 -2.78 1.38 7.50
CA ALA A 70 -2.75 2.11 8.77
C ALA A 70 -3.58 1.40 9.85
N SER A 71 -4.81 0.99 9.51
CA SER A 71 -5.68 0.24 10.42
C SER A 71 -5.04 -1.08 10.87
N TYR A 72 -4.46 -1.84 9.94
CA TYR A 72 -3.76 -3.09 10.28
C TYR A 72 -2.56 -2.85 11.19
N ILE A 73 -1.75 -1.82 10.91
CA ILE A 73 -0.60 -1.48 11.74
C ILE A 73 -1.04 -1.09 13.16
N GLU A 74 -2.12 -0.33 13.31
CA GLU A 74 -2.62 0.08 14.64
C GLU A 74 -3.09 -1.12 15.47
N GLN A 75 -3.81 -2.06 14.85
CA GLN A 75 -4.22 -3.31 15.49
C GLN A 75 -3.01 -4.14 15.91
N MET A 76 -2.03 -4.29 15.01
CA MET A 76 -0.80 -5.02 15.28
C MET A 76 0.02 -4.37 16.41
N LYS A 77 0.10 -3.03 16.44
CA LYS A 77 0.82 -2.28 17.45
C LYS A 77 0.26 -2.55 18.85
N THR A 78 -1.06 -2.52 19.01
CA THR A 78 -1.73 -2.81 20.29
C THR A 78 -1.33 -4.18 20.85
N VAL A 79 -1.29 -5.20 19.99
CA VAL A 79 -0.89 -6.56 20.38
C VAL A 79 0.61 -6.62 20.68
N ALA A 80 1.44 -6.00 19.84
CA ALA A 80 2.89 -5.97 20.02
C ALA A 80 3.30 -5.28 21.32
N GLU A 81 2.68 -4.16 21.67
CA GLU A 81 2.94 -3.45 22.93
C GLU A 81 2.62 -4.31 24.15
N THR A 82 1.48 -5.02 24.12
CA THR A 82 1.10 -5.96 25.18
C THR A 82 2.13 -7.08 25.36
N ILE A 83 2.58 -7.67 24.24
CA ILE A 83 3.61 -8.72 24.26
C ILE A 83 4.93 -8.17 24.79
N CYS A 84 5.36 -7.00 24.32
CA CYS A 84 6.60 -6.37 24.78
C CYS A 84 6.61 -6.07 26.29
N GLN A 85 5.46 -5.66 26.85
CA GLN A 85 5.32 -5.47 28.30
C GLN A 85 5.47 -6.76 29.10
N THR A 86 5.25 -7.93 28.50
CA THR A 86 5.44 -9.22 29.20
C THR A 86 6.93 -9.59 29.34
N PHE A 87 7.79 -9.00 28.53
CA PHE A 87 9.24 -9.25 28.53
C PHE A 87 10.06 -8.18 29.27
N LEU A 88 9.39 -7.14 29.81
CA LEU A 88 9.98 -6.06 30.63
C LEU A 88 9.61 -6.27 32.10
#